data_AF-A0A4Q2Z9X2-F1
#
_entry.id   AF-A0A4Q2Z9X2-F1
#
_cell.length_a   1.000
_cell.length_b   1.000
_cell.length_c   1.000
_cell.angle_alpha   90.00
_cell.angle_beta   90.00
_cell.angle_gamma   90.00
#
_symmetry.space_group_name_H-M   'P 1'
#
loop_
_entity.id
_entity.type
_entity.pdbx_description
1 polymer ?
#
loop_
_entity_poly.entity_id
_entity_poly.type
_entity_poly.pdbx_seq_one_letter_code
_entity_poly.pdbx_strand_id
1 'polypeptide(L)'
;MKFSILLTAIVLTAAAWFGWQDIARMDAARQRQQELEKEAVSLGIPTNLPDGVAHRSQRRDATDVKALAAELLAADVRDSAALATAGRGVRMLDRAGMKTLVAEFLSSSSHDDEARGKLVIALMEGPLSDKPETAVALFDLFMDAGGKVDEREATILFPTLLEKWAVSDAAGTLSWLQDRWSRYPQVIKQGAKGKVLTAVAAVDPERAFRVIGQVGVVEPQDGVRAVMRGGATGEQRLSVLTALRGYLAGISDAELQKEYAKVAMGAFASSVVSGGEASARQWIASAGFTPAELDAFAAGIAREPVRPEDVPGWIGCLTAAGGESVPRKPLHDLVERWTRDDYRAAGKWLAIAPEGPAKQVAVRSYAGTVAKYDPATAEQWALTLPAGEERAATLSAIHQQWPEADAAGKAEFAERHGIR
;
A
#
# COMPACT_ATOMS: atom_id res chain seq x y z
N MET A 1 29.84 -6.41 -13.43
CA MET A 1 29.64 -5.37 -12.39
C MET A 1 29.90 -3.93 -12.85
N LYS A 2 30.84 -3.64 -13.78
CA LYS A 2 31.16 -2.24 -14.18
C LYS A 2 30.09 -1.53 -15.03
N PHE A 3 29.30 -2.26 -15.83
CA PHE A 3 28.25 -1.68 -16.69
C PHE A 3 27.00 -1.20 -15.92
N SER A 4 26.68 -1.82 -14.77
CA SER A 4 25.49 -1.47 -13.99
C SER A 4 25.68 -0.17 -13.21
N ILE A 5 26.89 0.09 -12.72
CA ILE A 5 27.22 1.35 -12.00
C ILE A 5 27.22 2.55 -12.98
N LEU A 6 27.69 2.32 -14.21
CA LEU A 6 27.69 3.34 -15.27
C LEU A 6 26.27 3.73 -15.70
N LEU A 7 25.36 2.77 -15.79
CA LEU A 7 23.96 3.04 -16.15
C LEU A 7 23.24 3.86 -15.06
N THR A 8 23.44 3.52 -13.78
CA THR A 8 22.85 4.26 -12.65
C THR A 8 23.40 5.68 -12.55
N ALA A 9 24.70 5.87 -12.82
CA ALA A 9 25.30 7.19 -12.85
C ALA A 9 24.72 8.08 -13.97
N ILE A 10 24.42 7.51 -15.15
CA ILE A 10 23.81 8.25 -16.28
C ILE A 10 22.34 8.64 -15.97
N VAL A 11 21.58 7.76 -15.30
CA VAL A 11 20.19 8.06 -14.91
C VAL A 11 20.15 9.16 -13.84
N LEU A 12 21.06 9.12 -12.86
CA LEU A 12 21.14 10.15 -11.81
C LEU A 12 21.60 11.50 -12.36
N THR A 13 22.54 11.53 -13.30
CA THR A 13 22.95 12.78 -13.95
C THR A 13 21.85 13.33 -14.86
N ALA A 14 21.09 12.48 -15.55
CA ALA A 14 19.92 12.91 -16.33
C ALA A 14 18.81 13.48 -15.43
N ALA A 15 18.50 12.83 -14.30
CA ALA A 15 17.50 13.32 -13.35
C ALA A 15 17.90 14.66 -12.70
N ALA A 16 19.18 14.81 -12.33
CA ALA A 16 19.72 16.08 -11.84
C ALA A 16 19.70 17.17 -12.91
N TRP A 17 19.97 16.82 -14.17
CA TRP A 17 19.94 17.75 -15.30
C TRP A 17 18.51 18.25 -15.61
N PHE A 18 17.51 17.37 -15.59
CA PHE A 18 16.11 17.76 -15.79
C PHE A 18 15.57 18.59 -14.61
N GLY A 19 15.88 18.20 -13.37
CA GLY A 19 15.50 18.99 -12.19
C GLY A 19 16.11 20.40 -12.20
N TRP A 20 17.37 20.52 -12.66
CA TRP A 20 18.04 21.82 -12.76
C TRP A 20 17.49 22.67 -13.93
N GLN A 21 17.12 22.06 -15.06
CA GLN A 21 16.45 22.76 -16.16
C GLN A 21 15.09 23.33 -15.75
N ASP A 22 14.30 22.60 -14.97
CA ASP A 22 12.99 23.08 -14.53
C ASP A 22 13.10 24.22 -13.51
N ILE A 23 14.04 24.13 -12.56
CA ILE A 23 14.35 25.24 -11.64
C ILE A 23 14.86 26.46 -12.42
N ALA A 24 15.76 26.28 -13.38
CA ALA A 24 16.28 27.37 -14.20
C ALA A 24 15.19 28.01 -15.07
N ARG A 25 14.23 27.24 -15.59
CA ARG A 25 13.07 27.75 -16.34
C ARG A 25 12.14 28.55 -15.44
N MET A 26 11.91 28.11 -14.20
CA MET A 26 11.10 28.85 -13.23
C MET A 26 11.76 30.17 -12.83
N ASP A 27 13.06 30.18 -12.60
CA ASP A 27 13.80 31.39 -12.27
C ASP A 27 13.88 32.35 -13.46
N ALA A 28 14.07 31.83 -14.68
CA ALA A 28 13.98 32.62 -15.90
C ALA A 28 12.58 33.22 -16.12
N ALA A 29 11.51 32.46 -15.82
CA ALA A 29 10.14 32.94 -15.91
C ALA A 29 9.85 34.05 -14.88
N ARG A 30 10.36 33.92 -13.65
CA ARG A 30 10.25 34.95 -12.61
C ARG A 30 11.03 36.22 -12.96
N GLN A 31 12.25 36.08 -13.49
CA GLN A 31 13.03 37.23 -13.96
C GLN A 31 12.33 37.93 -15.13
N ARG A 32 11.77 37.17 -16.08
CA ARG A 32 10.99 37.71 -17.19
C ARG A 32 9.75 38.46 -16.69
N GLN A 33 9.07 37.92 -15.69
CA GLN A 33 7.93 38.59 -15.06
C GLN A 33 8.35 39.91 -14.41
N GLN A 34 9.46 39.95 -13.68
CA GLN A 34 9.97 41.19 -13.07
C GLN A 34 10.44 42.23 -14.09
N GLU A 35 11.03 41.80 -15.22
CA GLU A 35 11.37 42.69 -16.33
C GLU A 35 10.11 43.31 -16.94
N LEU A 36 9.10 42.47 -17.22
CA LEU A 36 7.83 42.91 -17.77
C LEU A 36 7.05 43.82 -16.81
N GLU A 37 7.12 43.57 -15.51
CA GLU A 37 6.53 44.47 -14.49
C GLU A 37 7.24 45.83 -14.45
N LYS A 38 8.57 45.86 -14.57
CA LYS A 38 9.32 47.12 -14.65
C LYS A 38 9.04 47.89 -15.95
N GLU A 39 8.88 47.17 -17.06
CA GLU A 39 8.51 47.73 -18.36
C GLU A 39 7.05 48.23 -18.36
N ALA A 40 6.14 47.51 -17.71
CA ALA A 40 4.76 47.96 -17.50
C ALA A 40 4.71 49.26 -16.68
N VAL A 41 5.51 49.36 -15.61
CA VAL A 41 5.62 50.58 -14.80
C VAL A 41 6.21 51.75 -15.60
N SER A 42 7.24 51.51 -16.43
CA SER A 42 7.83 52.57 -17.26
C SER A 42 6.89 53.07 -18.36
N LEU A 43 5.95 52.23 -18.80
CA LEU A 43 4.89 52.56 -19.75
C LEU A 43 3.61 53.12 -19.08
N GLY A 44 3.61 53.31 -17.76
CA GLY A 44 2.48 53.86 -17.02
C GLY A 44 1.29 52.90 -16.84
N ILE A 45 1.51 51.59 -17.01
CA ILE A 45 0.51 50.54 -16.83
C ILE A 45 0.49 50.13 -15.34
N PRO A 46 -0.64 50.24 -14.63
CA PRO A 46 -0.70 49.90 -13.20
C PRO A 46 -0.52 48.40 -12.99
N THR A 47 0.45 48.01 -12.14
CA THR A 47 0.79 46.62 -11.82
C THR A 47 -0.05 46.00 -10.70
N ASN A 48 -0.98 46.77 -10.11
CA ASN A 48 -1.96 46.30 -9.15
C ASN A 48 -3.35 46.72 -9.61
N LEU A 49 -4.09 45.79 -10.20
CA LEU A 49 -5.50 45.99 -10.55
C LEU A 49 -6.37 45.44 -9.41
N PRO A 50 -7.41 46.16 -8.94
CA PRO A 50 -8.38 45.63 -8.00
C PRO A 50 -9.15 44.46 -8.63
N ASP A 51 -9.47 43.45 -7.82
CA ASP A 51 -10.32 42.33 -8.20
C ASP A 51 -11.65 42.86 -8.80
N GLY A 52 -11.82 42.70 -10.12
CA GLY A 52 -13.11 42.97 -10.75
C GLY A 52 -13.12 43.80 -12.04
N VAL A 53 -11.99 44.03 -12.72
CA VAL A 53 -12.03 44.53 -14.11
C VAL A 53 -11.72 43.40 -15.08
N ALA A 54 -12.79 42.84 -15.64
CA ALA A 54 -12.73 41.85 -16.70
C ALA A 54 -11.95 42.42 -17.90
N HIS A 55 -10.68 42.03 -18.02
CA HIS A 55 -9.99 42.12 -19.29
C HIS A 55 -10.78 41.28 -20.30
N ARG A 56 -11.22 41.95 -21.36
CA ARG A 56 -11.75 41.37 -22.59
C ARG A 56 -10.63 40.53 -23.22
N SER A 57 -10.37 39.35 -22.65
CA SER A 57 -9.42 38.40 -23.23
C SER A 57 -9.99 37.99 -24.57
N GLN A 58 -9.23 38.23 -25.63
CA GLN A 58 -9.39 37.53 -26.88
C GLN A 58 -9.69 36.05 -26.58
N ARG A 59 -10.92 35.66 -26.95
CA ARG A 59 -11.39 34.32 -27.30
C ARG A 59 -10.23 33.31 -27.37
N ARG A 60 -9.92 32.64 -26.25
CA ARG A 60 -9.33 31.30 -26.34
C ARG A 60 -10.40 30.46 -27.01
N ASP A 61 -10.10 29.83 -28.14
CA ASP A 61 -11.03 29.02 -28.90
C ASP A 61 -11.79 28.08 -27.96
N ALA A 62 -13.06 28.41 -27.69
CA ALA A 62 -13.92 27.53 -26.93
C ALA A 62 -14.03 26.25 -27.75
N THR A 63 -13.56 25.12 -27.20
CA THR A 63 -13.67 23.82 -27.85
C THR A 63 -15.12 23.62 -28.29
N ASP A 64 -15.36 23.50 -29.60
CA ASP A 64 -16.69 23.23 -30.11
C ASP A 64 -17.11 21.83 -29.67
N VAL A 65 -17.93 21.78 -28.63
CA VAL A 65 -18.34 20.54 -27.97
C VAL A 65 -19.10 19.62 -28.92
N LYS A 66 -19.84 20.18 -29.90
CA LYS A 66 -20.59 19.37 -30.87
C LYS A 66 -19.67 18.75 -31.90
N ALA A 67 -18.71 19.53 -32.41
CA ALA A 67 -17.69 19.01 -33.32
C ALA A 67 -16.85 17.92 -32.64
N LEU A 68 -16.46 18.16 -31.37
CA LEU A 68 -15.75 17.18 -30.55
C LEU A 68 -16.58 15.91 -30.31
N ALA A 69 -17.89 16.04 -30.04
CA ALA A 69 -18.77 14.89 -29.87
C ALA A 69 -18.84 14.03 -31.15
N ALA A 70 -18.97 14.68 -32.31
CA ALA A 70 -18.98 14.00 -33.61
C ALA A 70 -17.66 13.30 -33.91
N GLU A 71 -16.52 13.93 -33.60
CA GLU A 71 -15.19 13.33 -33.74
C GLU A 71 -15.03 12.09 -32.86
N LEU A 72 -15.45 12.18 -31.59
CA LEU A 72 -15.39 11.07 -30.63
C LEU A 72 -16.29 9.89 -31.02
N LEU A 73 -17.49 10.18 -31.52
CA LEU A 73 -18.40 9.14 -32.02
C LEU A 73 -17.90 8.52 -33.34
N ALA A 74 -17.10 9.24 -34.13
CA ALA A 74 -16.51 8.68 -35.34
C ALA A 74 -15.20 7.91 -35.08
N ALA A 75 -14.62 8.03 -33.89
CA ALA A 75 -13.35 7.41 -33.55
C ALA A 75 -13.50 5.89 -33.36
N ASP A 76 -12.62 5.11 -33.97
CA ASP A 76 -12.48 3.69 -33.63
C ASP A 76 -11.83 3.59 -32.25
N VAL A 77 -12.57 3.04 -31.29
CA VAL A 77 -12.10 2.83 -29.91
C VAL A 77 -10.85 1.94 -29.86
N ARG A 78 -10.61 1.11 -30.89
CA ARG A 78 -9.41 0.28 -31.02
C ARG A 78 -8.20 1.05 -31.56
N ASP A 79 -8.41 2.20 -32.18
CA ASP A 79 -7.36 3.09 -32.65
C ASP A 79 -6.96 4.08 -31.54
N SER A 80 -5.90 3.73 -30.82
CA SER A 80 -5.38 4.51 -29.70
C SER A 80 -4.90 5.92 -30.12
N ALA A 81 -4.47 6.11 -31.36
CA ALA A 81 -3.97 7.41 -31.84
C ALA A 81 -5.12 8.37 -32.17
N ALA A 82 -6.18 7.85 -32.81
CA ALA A 82 -7.42 8.58 -33.06
C ALA A 82 -8.08 8.98 -31.72
N LEU A 83 -8.20 8.04 -30.79
CA LEU A 83 -8.79 8.27 -29.48
C LEU A 83 -7.96 9.25 -28.63
N ALA A 84 -6.63 9.17 -28.68
CA ALA A 84 -5.75 10.15 -28.03
C ALA A 84 -5.92 11.56 -28.59
N THR A 85 -6.20 11.69 -29.89
CA THR A 85 -6.43 12.98 -30.53
C THR A 85 -7.74 13.61 -30.11
N ALA A 86 -8.83 12.87 -30.22
CA ALA A 86 -10.14 13.34 -29.80
C ALA A 86 -10.19 13.57 -28.27
N GLY A 87 -9.51 12.74 -27.48
CA GLY A 87 -9.42 12.86 -26.03
C GLY A 87 -8.76 14.16 -25.55
N ARG A 88 -7.89 14.81 -26.35
CA ARG A 88 -7.31 16.12 -25.99
C ARG A 88 -8.37 17.19 -25.81
N GLY A 89 -9.42 17.18 -26.62
CA GLY A 89 -10.54 18.12 -26.50
C GLY A 89 -11.28 17.94 -25.18
N VAL A 90 -11.54 16.69 -24.78
CA VAL A 90 -12.26 16.37 -23.53
C VAL A 90 -11.50 16.90 -22.30
N ARG A 91 -10.17 16.84 -22.31
CA ARG A 91 -9.29 17.33 -21.20
C ARG A 91 -9.36 18.84 -20.96
N MET A 92 -9.88 19.60 -21.92
CA MET A 92 -9.99 21.06 -21.87
C MET A 92 -11.39 21.51 -21.50
N LEU A 93 -12.37 20.60 -21.48
CA LEU A 93 -13.73 20.92 -21.12
C LEU A 93 -13.86 21.18 -19.63
N ASP A 94 -14.60 22.24 -19.28
CA ASP A 94 -15.13 22.39 -17.93
C ASP A 94 -16.35 21.45 -17.73
N ARG A 95 -16.90 21.46 -16.51
CA ARG A 95 -18.05 20.61 -16.16
C ARG A 95 -19.27 20.88 -17.05
N ALA A 96 -19.49 22.11 -17.51
CA ALA A 96 -20.62 22.47 -18.35
C ALA A 96 -20.45 21.97 -19.79
N GLY A 97 -19.26 22.12 -20.35
CA GLY A 97 -18.87 21.54 -21.64
C GLY A 97 -18.97 20.01 -21.62
N MET A 98 -18.51 19.36 -20.54
CA MET A 98 -18.58 17.91 -20.40
C MET A 98 -20.02 17.40 -20.28
N LYS A 99 -20.89 18.12 -19.57
CA LYS A 99 -22.33 17.81 -19.52
C LYS A 99 -22.97 17.92 -20.91
N THR A 100 -22.56 18.90 -21.69
CA THR A 100 -23.03 19.09 -23.08
C THR A 100 -22.53 17.95 -23.96
N LEU A 101 -21.28 17.55 -23.83
CA LEU A 101 -20.70 16.40 -24.55
C LEU A 101 -21.48 15.11 -24.29
N VAL A 102 -21.78 14.82 -23.01
CA VAL A 102 -22.58 13.65 -22.62
C VAL A 102 -23.98 13.69 -23.23
N ALA A 103 -24.63 14.86 -23.25
CA ALA A 103 -25.94 15.00 -23.86
C ALA A 103 -25.90 14.70 -25.38
N GLU A 104 -24.87 15.18 -26.08
CA GLU A 104 -24.66 14.88 -27.50
C GLU A 104 -24.45 13.37 -27.73
N PHE A 105 -23.62 12.70 -26.92
CA PHE A 105 -23.45 11.23 -26.97
C PHE A 105 -24.77 10.48 -26.84
N LEU A 106 -25.59 10.84 -25.85
CA LEU A 106 -26.85 10.14 -25.59
C LEU A 106 -27.95 10.48 -26.60
N SER A 107 -27.89 11.66 -27.21
CA SER A 107 -28.82 12.06 -28.28
C SER A 107 -28.48 11.47 -29.65
N SER A 108 -27.23 11.04 -29.85
CA SER A 108 -26.79 10.45 -31.12
C SER A 108 -27.45 9.11 -31.38
N SER A 109 -28.07 8.97 -32.55
CA SER A 109 -28.62 7.69 -33.04
C SER A 109 -27.58 6.81 -33.73
N SER A 110 -26.34 7.29 -33.90
CA SER A 110 -25.30 6.55 -34.64
C SER A 110 -24.69 5.39 -33.87
N HIS A 111 -24.91 5.32 -32.55
CA HIS A 111 -24.34 4.31 -31.65
C HIS A 111 -25.42 3.80 -30.69
N ASP A 112 -25.39 2.50 -30.41
CA ASP A 112 -26.20 1.92 -29.36
C ASP A 112 -25.61 2.23 -27.96
N ASP A 113 -26.32 1.82 -26.91
CA ASP A 113 -25.88 2.03 -25.52
C ASP A 113 -24.52 1.38 -25.25
N GLU A 114 -24.26 0.22 -25.85
CA GLU A 114 -23.03 -0.55 -25.63
C GLU A 114 -21.81 0.17 -26.22
N ALA A 115 -21.91 0.63 -27.47
CA ALA A 115 -20.82 1.33 -28.13
C ALA A 115 -20.50 2.69 -27.46
N ARG A 116 -21.52 3.39 -26.96
CA ARG A 116 -21.34 4.63 -26.17
C ARG A 116 -20.65 4.36 -24.84
N GLY A 117 -21.05 3.28 -24.14
CA GLY A 117 -20.40 2.85 -22.91
C GLY A 117 -18.91 2.52 -23.13
N LYS A 118 -18.57 1.76 -24.17
CA LYS A 118 -17.19 1.42 -24.53
C LYS A 118 -16.33 2.64 -24.83
N LEU A 119 -16.89 3.63 -25.54
CA LEU A 119 -16.19 4.88 -25.80
C LEU A 119 -15.85 5.63 -24.50
N VAL A 120 -16.79 5.73 -23.57
CA VAL A 120 -16.55 6.36 -22.25
C VAL A 120 -15.46 5.63 -21.47
N ILE A 121 -15.53 4.29 -21.40
CA ILE A 121 -14.50 3.47 -20.74
C ILE A 121 -13.13 3.69 -21.38
N ALA A 122 -13.04 3.64 -22.71
CA ALA A 122 -11.76 3.81 -23.40
C ALA A 122 -11.17 5.22 -23.23
N LEU A 123 -12.01 6.27 -23.15
CA LEU A 123 -11.57 7.62 -22.82
C LEU A 123 -10.95 7.68 -21.42
N MET A 124 -11.57 7.00 -20.46
CA MET A 124 -11.09 6.91 -19.08
C MET A 124 -9.80 6.09 -18.95
N GLU A 125 -9.66 4.99 -19.69
CA GLU A 125 -8.48 4.11 -19.68
C GLU A 125 -7.26 4.71 -20.38
N GLY A 126 -7.47 5.47 -21.45
CA GLY A 126 -6.40 6.06 -22.25
C GLY A 126 -6.27 7.56 -22.02
N PRO A 127 -6.93 8.40 -22.83
CA PRO A 127 -6.67 9.84 -22.88
C PRO A 127 -6.91 10.63 -21.58
N LEU A 128 -7.74 10.13 -20.67
CA LEU A 128 -8.03 10.76 -19.37
C LEU A 128 -7.37 10.05 -18.19
N SER A 129 -6.60 8.99 -18.43
CA SER A 129 -6.04 8.15 -17.36
C SER A 129 -5.11 8.90 -16.40
N ASP A 130 -4.45 9.96 -16.86
CA ASP A 130 -3.58 10.87 -16.08
C ASP A 130 -4.31 12.07 -15.46
N LYS A 131 -5.59 12.27 -15.80
CA LYS A 131 -6.51 13.24 -15.16
C LYS A 131 -7.69 12.50 -14.52
N PRO A 132 -7.45 11.71 -13.46
CA PRO A 132 -8.46 10.82 -12.90
C PRO A 132 -9.72 11.57 -12.40
N GLU A 133 -9.59 12.81 -11.94
CA GLU A 133 -10.70 13.69 -11.59
C GLU A 133 -11.61 14.00 -12.79
N THR A 134 -11.01 14.19 -13.96
CA THR A 134 -11.74 14.44 -15.22
C THR A 134 -12.42 13.17 -15.71
N ALA A 135 -11.72 12.02 -15.64
CA ALA A 135 -12.27 10.71 -16.01
C ALA A 135 -13.48 10.33 -15.13
N VAL A 136 -13.37 10.50 -13.81
CA VAL A 136 -14.45 10.23 -12.86
C VAL A 136 -15.63 11.19 -13.06
N ALA A 137 -15.37 12.48 -13.35
CA ALA A 137 -16.42 13.44 -13.65
C ALA A 137 -17.19 13.10 -14.94
N LEU A 138 -16.49 12.67 -16.00
CA LEU A 138 -17.11 12.21 -17.25
C LEU A 138 -18.05 11.03 -16.99
N PHE A 139 -17.56 10.03 -16.23
CA PHE A 139 -18.34 8.87 -15.84
C PHE A 139 -19.60 9.25 -15.05
N ASP A 140 -19.44 10.08 -14.00
CA ASP A 140 -20.57 10.53 -13.16
C ASP A 140 -21.64 11.23 -13.99
N LEU A 141 -21.23 12.14 -14.89
CA LEU A 141 -22.16 12.84 -15.77
C LEU A 141 -22.85 11.90 -16.77
N PHE A 142 -22.12 10.94 -17.32
CA PHE A 142 -22.65 9.96 -18.27
C PHE A 142 -23.70 9.05 -17.62
N MET A 143 -23.39 8.49 -16.45
CA MET A 143 -24.33 7.65 -15.70
C MET A 143 -25.55 8.45 -15.22
N ASP A 144 -25.36 9.68 -14.75
CA ASP A 144 -26.44 10.57 -14.31
C ASP A 144 -27.44 10.90 -15.42
N ALA A 145 -26.95 10.96 -16.65
CA ALA A 145 -27.78 11.21 -17.83
C ALA A 145 -28.47 9.94 -18.36
N GLY A 146 -28.30 8.78 -17.71
CA GLY A 146 -28.91 7.50 -18.08
C GLY A 146 -28.05 6.65 -19.01
N GLY A 147 -26.77 6.97 -19.17
CA GLY A 147 -25.81 6.15 -19.90
C GLY A 147 -25.61 4.78 -19.25
N LYS A 148 -25.16 3.81 -20.06
CA LYS A 148 -24.87 2.44 -19.61
C LYS A 148 -23.42 2.10 -19.97
N VAL A 149 -22.75 1.42 -19.06
CA VAL A 149 -21.39 0.90 -19.24
C VAL A 149 -21.37 -0.58 -18.92
N ASP A 150 -20.37 -1.30 -19.42
CA ASP A 150 -20.13 -2.67 -18.97
C ASP A 150 -19.70 -2.65 -17.49
N GLU A 151 -20.48 -3.32 -16.64
CA GLU A 151 -20.24 -3.34 -15.20
C GLU A 151 -18.91 -4.00 -14.82
N ARG A 152 -18.45 -5.00 -15.58
CA ARG A 152 -17.20 -5.72 -15.31
C ARG A 152 -16.01 -4.80 -15.56
N GLU A 153 -16.02 -4.08 -16.68
CA GLU A 153 -15.00 -3.09 -17.02
C GLU A 153 -14.98 -1.94 -15.99
N ALA A 154 -16.15 -1.38 -15.69
CA ALA A 154 -16.27 -0.31 -14.71
C ALA A 154 -15.80 -0.73 -13.31
N THR A 155 -16.09 -1.96 -12.87
CA THR A 155 -15.65 -2.47 -11.55
C THR A 155 -14.13 -2.59 -11.43
N ILE A 156 -13.41 -2.74 -12.55
CA ILE A 156 -11.93 -2.84 -12.56
C ILE A 156 -11.31 -1.45 -12.68
N LEU A 157 -11.81 -0.64 -13.60
CA LEU A 157 -11.24 0.67 -13.92
C LEU A 157 -11.46 1.70 -12.82
N PHE A 158 -12.69 1.77 -12.30
CA PHE A 158 -13.09 2.83 -11.38
C PHE A 158 -12.28 2.86 -10.08
N PRO A 159 -12.03 1.72 -9.40
CA PRO A 159 -11.17 1.70 -8.23
C PRO A 159 -9.74 2.20 -8.52
N THR A 160 -9.20 1.88 -9.70
CA THR A 160 -7.84 2.28 -10.11
C THR A 160 -7.75 3.79 -10.33
N LEU A 161 -8.75 4.39 -10.96
CA LEU A 161 -8.82 5.85 -11.15
C LEU A 161 -9.01 6.58 -9.82
N LEU A 162 -9.89 6.07 -8.95
CA LEU A 162 -10.08 6.65 -7.61
C LEU A 162 -8.82 6.55 -6.75
N GLU A 163 -8.07 5.45 -6.85
CA GLU A 163 -6.77 5.29 -6.19
C GLU A 163 -5.78 6.35 -6.69
N LYS A 164 -5.67 6.51 -8.01
CA LYS A 164 -4.80 7.52 -8.63
C LYS A 164 -5.20 8.94 -8.26
N TRP A 165 -6.49 9.23 -8.21
CA TRP A 165 -7.01 10.53 -7.77
C TRP A 165 -6.72 10.77 -6.29
N ALA A 166 -6.89 9.76 -5.43
CA ALA A 166 -6.59 9.90 -4.00
C ALA A 166 -5.11 10.20 -3.74
N VAL A 167 -4.21 9.68 -4.57
CA VAL A 167 -2.77 9.98 -4.50
C VAL A 167 -2.48 11.44 -4.86
N SER A 168 -3.17 12.03 -5.84
CA SER A 168 -2.93 13.41 -6.27
C SER A 168 -3.72 14.45 -5.44
N ASP A 169 -4.96 14.13 -5.07
CA ASP A 169 -5.86 14.97 -4.31
C ASP A 169 -6.82 14.12 -3.44
N ALA A 170 -6.31 13.74 -2.27
CA ALA A 170 -7.08 13.01 -1.26
C ALA A 170 -8.33 13.79 -0.80
N ALA A 171 -8.27 15.12 -0.71
CA ALA A 171 -9.40 15.94 -0.23
C ALA A 171 -10.55 15.93 -1.25
N GLY A 172 -10.24 16.24 -2.51
CA GLY A 172 -11.23 16.23 -3.59
C GLY A 172 -11.82 14.84 -3.80
N THR A 173 -11.00 13.80 -3.76
CA THR A 173 -11.47 12.40 -3.87
C THR A 173 -12.46 12.06 -2.76
N LEU A 174 -12.12 12.33 -1.49
CA LEU A 174 -13.00 12.03 -0.36
C LEU A 174 -14.28 12.86 -0.38
N SER A 175 -14.19 14.14 -0.73
CA SER A 175 -15.36 15.02 -0.87
C SER A 175 -16.30 14.54 -1.97
N TRP A 176 -15.77 14.14 -3.13
CA TRP A 176 -16.59 13.56 -4.21
C TRP A 176 -17.28 12.26 -3.78
N LEU A 177 -16.59 11.46 -2.96
CA LEU A 177 -17.06 10.15 -2.54
C LEU A 177 -18.18 10.18 -1.49
N GLN A 178 -18.20 11.18 -0.59
CA GLN A 178 -19.15 11.28 0.55
C GLN A 178 -20.61 11.02 0.14
N ASP A 179 -21.08 11.61 -0.97
CA ASP A 179 -22.48 11.51 -1.42
C ASP A 179 -22.68 10.49 -2.55
N ARG A 180 -21.62 9.82 -3.00
CA ARG A 180 -21.61 9.02 -4.24
C ARG A 180 -21.42 7.51 -3.99
N TRP A 181 -20.93 7.09 -2.83
CA TRP A 181 -20.74 5.68 -2.49
C TRP A 181 -22.00 4.82 -2.69
N SER A 182 -23.16 5.35 -2.31
CA SER A 182 -24.46 4.66 -2.38
C SER A 182 -25.12 4.74 -3.75
N ARG A 183 -24.63 5.61 -4.63
CA ARG A 183 -25.23 5.88 -5.94
C ARG A 183 -24.89 4.81 -6.97
N TYR A 184 -23.73 4.17 -6.81
CA TYR A 184 -23.21 3.14 -7.73
C TYR A 184 -22.77 1.86 -7.00
N PRO A 185 -23.64 1.19 -6.23
CA PRO A 185 -23.27 0.02 -5.41
C PRO A 185 -22.74 -1.17 -6.23
N GLN A 186 -23.15 -1.27 -7.50
CA GLN A 186 -22.71 -2.31 -8.44
C GLN A 186 -21.26 -2.11 -8.92
N VAL A 187 -20.81 -0.85 -9.02
CA VAL A 187 -19.45 -0.48 -9.46
C VAL A 187 -18.52 -0.27 -8.26
N ILE A 188 -19.00 0.41 -7.22
CA ILE A 188 -18.20 0.84 -6.07
C ILE A 188 -18.41 -0.09 -4.87
N LYS A 189 -17.78 -1.27 -4.95
CA LYS A 189 -17.83 -2.30 -3.90
C LYS A 189 -16.95 -1.95 -2.70
N GLN A 190 -17.12 -2.68 -1.59
CA GLN A 190 -16.32 -2.51 -0.36
C GLN A 190 -14.79 -2.58 -0.61
N GLY A 191 -14.34 -3.42 -1.55
CA GLY A 191 -12.93 -3.47 -1.94
C GLY A 191 -12.40 -2.15 -2.54
N ALA A 192 -13.24 -1.41 -3.28
CA ALA A 192 -12.87 -0.12 -3.86
C ALA A 192 -12.73 0.95 -2.77
N LYS A 193 -13.64 0.96 -1.78
CA LYS A 193 -13.57 1.82 -0.60
C LYS A 193 -12.26 1.63 0.17
N GLY A 194 -11.89 0.36 0.40
CA GLY A 194 -10.62 0.00 1.03
C GLY A 194 -9.41 0.50 0.24
N LYS A 195 -9.40 0.34 -1.09
CA LYS A 195 -8.30 0.84 -1.94
C LYS A 195 -8.13 2.35 -1.88
N VAL A 196 -9.23 3.11 -1.89
CA VAL A 196 -9.16 4.57 -1.71
C VAL A 196 -8.56 4.92 -0.34
N LEU A 197 -9.01 4.26 0.74
CA LEU A 197 -8.41 4.47 2.06
C LEU A 197 -6.92 4.14 2.08
N THR A 198 -6.50 3.05 1.44
CA THR A 198 -5.08 2.68 1.29
C THR A 198 -4.29 3.76 0.56
N ALA A 199 -4.83 4.34 -0.52
CA ALA A 199 -4.17 5.40 -1.28
C ALA A 199 -4.09 6.72 -0.50
N VAL A 200 -5.19 7.12 0.16
CA VAL A 200 -5.18 8.28 1.06
C VAL A 200 -4.13 8.07 2.17
N ALA A 201 -4.04 6.86 2.73
CA ALA A 201 -3.06 6.54 3.75
C ALA A 201 -1.60 6.62 3.27
N ALA A 202 -1.33 6.47 1.97
CA ALA A 202 0.00 6.63 1.43
C ALA A 202 0.47 8.10 1.37
N VAL A 203 -0.46 9.06 1.42
CA VAL A 203 -0.19 10.51 1.28
C VAL A 203 -0.47 11.27 2.58
N ASP A 204 -1.61 11.01 3.22
CA ASP A 204 -2.07 11.64 4.47
C ASP A 204 -2.68 10.55 5.39
N PRO A 205 -1.84 9.79 6.12
CA PRO A 205 -2.30 8.72 7.00
C PRO A 205 -3.25 9.19 8.11
N GLU A 206 -3.03 10.38 8.68
CA GLU A 206 -3.89 10.93 9.73
C GLU A 206 -5.30 11.21 9.22
N ARG A 207 -5.41 11.77 8.01
CA ARG A 207 -6.71 11.92 7.34
C ARG A 207 -7.34 10.57 7.07
N ALA A 208 -6.58 9.58 6.60
CA ALA A 208 -7.10 8.24 6.33
C ALA A 208 -7.76 7.63 7.58
N PHE A 209 -7.13 7.73 8.76
CA PHE A 209 -7.71 7.29 10.03
C PHE A 209 -8.97 8.08 10.43
N ARG A 210 -8.98 9.40 10.25
CA ARG A 210 -10.16 10.25 10.58
C ARG A 210 -11.39 9.91 9.75
N VAL A 211 -11.20 9.50 8.49
CA VAL A 211 -12.32 9.25 7.57
C VAL A 211 -12.80 7.81 7.54
N ILE A 212 -12.23 6.90 8.35
CA ILE A 212 -12.66 5.49 8.44
C ILE A 212 -14.19 5.38 8.61
N GLY A 213 -14.77 6.16 9.53
CA GLY A 213 -16.21 6.16 9.78
C GLY A 213 -17.06 6.84 8.68
N GLN A 214 -16.44 7.64 7.82
CA GLN A 214 -17.12 8.43 6.78
C GLN A 214 -17.15 7.72 5.42
N VAL A 215 -16.19 6.84 5.14
CA VAL A 215 -16.07 6.12 3.87
C VAL A 215 -17.12 4.98 3.72
N GLY A 216 -17.93 4.74 4.76
CA GLY A 216 -18.96 3.71 4.75
C GLY A 216 -18.39 2.30 4.62
N VAL A 217 -17.20 2.09 5.21
CA VAL A 217 -16.67 0.77 5.52
C VAL A 217 -17.51 0.24 6.70
N VAL A 218 -18.08 -0.96 6.54
CA VAL A 218 -19.12 -1.50 7.43
C VAL A 218 -18.61 -1.67 8.86
N GLU A 219 -17.35 -2.08 9.00
CA GLU A 219 -16.70 -2.28 10.29
C GLU A 219 -15.46 -1.37 10.40
N PRO A 220 -15.29 -0.63 11.51
CA PRO A 220 -14.12 0.24 11.69
C PRO A 220 -12.78 -0.51 11.56
N GLN A 221 -12.76 -1.80 11.92
CA GLN A 221 -11.59 -2.67 11.77
C GLN A 221 -11.14 -2.82 10.32
N ASP A 222 -12.07 -2.90 9.37
CA ASP A 222 -11.72 -3.00 7.94
C ASP A 222 -11.10 -1.71 7.43
N GLY A 223 -11.55 -0.56 7.94
CA GLY A 223 -10.91 0.73 7.69
C GLY A 223 -9.49 0.76 8.24
N VAL A 224 -9.29 0.32 9.48
CA VAL A 224 -7.95 0.21 10.08
C VAL A 224 -7.05 -0.71 9.24
N ARG A 225 -7.54 -1.88 8.80
CA ARG A 225 -6.79 -2.80 7.92
C ARG A 225 -6.41 -2.15 6.60
N ALA A 226 -7.31 -1.37 6.00
CA ALA A 226 -7.05 -0.65 4.75
C ALA A 226 -5.96 0.42 4.93
N VAL A 227 -6.08 1.25 5.97
CA VAL A 227 -5.10 2.30 6.26
C VAL A 227 -3.71 1.71 6.53
N MET A 228 -3.62 0.62 7.29
CA MET A 228 -2.35 -0.05 7.57
C MET A 228 -1.69 -0.69 6.34
N ARG A 229 -2.42 -0.89 5.24
CA ARG A 229 -1.83 -1.34 3.98
C ARG A 229 -1.22 -0.21 3.15
N GLY A 230 -1.42 1.05 3.56
CA GLY A 230 -0.94 2.23 2.85
C GLY A 230 0.58 2.38 2.85
N GLY A 231 1.09 3.03 1.81
CA GLY A 231 2.51 3.34 1.63
C GLY A 231 3.29 2.27 0.86
N ALA A 232 4.07 2.72 -0.11
CA ALA A 232 4.98 1.89 -0.90
C ALA A 232 6.44 2.00 -0.40
N THR A 233 6.80 3.13 0.22
CA THR A 233 8.16 3.39 0.71
C THR A 233 8.26 3.19 2.22
N GLY A 234 9.50 3.04 2.72
CA GLY A 234 9.76 2.95 4.16
C GLY A 234 9.28 4.19 4.93
N GLU A 235 9.49 5.39 4.37
CA GLU A 235 9.03 6.65 4.96
C GLU A 235 7.50 6.71 5.09
N GLN A 236 6.78 6.34 4.02
CA GLN A 236 5.32 6.29 4.04
C GLN A 236 4.82 5.29 5.09
N ARG A 237 5.41 4.09 5.16
CA ARG A 237 5.03 3.06 6.14
C ARG A 237 5.29 3.49 7.58
N LEU A 238 6.39 4.20 7.85
CA LEU A 238 6.68 4.79 9.16
C LEU A 238 5.68 5.90 9.52
N SER A 239 5.27 6.71 8.54
CA SER A 239 4.23 7.73 8.72
C SER A 239 2.87 7.08 9.06
N VAL A 240 2.48 6.00 8.36
CA VAL A 240 1.27 5.22 8.66
C VAL A 240 1.31 4.65 10.08
N LEU A 241 2.43 4.07 10.50
CA LEU A 241 2.60 3.56 11.87
C LEU A 241 2.49 4.67 12.92
N THR A 242 3.04 5.85 12.63
CA THR A 242 2.94 7.01 13.52
C THR A 242 1.50 7.50 13.66
N ALA A 243 0.78 7.59 12.54
CA ALA A 243 -0.63 7.96 12.56
C ALA A 243 -1.51 6.92 13.27
N LEU A 244 -1.18 5.62 13.18
CA LEU A 244 -1.85 4.58 13.97
C LEU A 244 -1.72 4.86 15.46
N ARG A 245 -0.52 5.18 15.94
CA ARG A 245 -0.29 5.49 17.36
C ARG A 245 -1.13 6.68 17.82
N GLY A 246 -1.19 7.74 17.00
CA GLY A 246 -2.06 8.90 17.25
C GLY A 246 -3.55 8.53 17.27
N TYR A 247 -4.00 7.70 16.32
CA TYR A 247 -5.38 7.21 16.27
C TYR A 247 -5.75 6.39 17.51
N LEU A 248 -4.89 5.44 17.90
CA LEU A 248 -5.10 4.60 19.09
C LEU A 248 -5.10 5.42 20.38
N ALA A 249 -4.27 6.46 20.49
CA ALA A 249 -4.24 7.35 21.64
C ALA A 249 -5.57 8.13 21.83
N GLY A 250 -6.34 8.31 20.77
CA GLY A 250 -7.68 8.91 20.82
C GLY A 250 -8.79 7.96 21.30
N ILE A 251 -8.52 6.65 21.43
CA ILE A 251 -9.50 5.66 21.87
C ILE A 251 -9.45 5.55 23.40
N SER A 252 -10.54 5.94 24.08
CA SER A 252 -10.62 5.89 25.55
C SER A 252 -10.87 4.49 26.11
N ASP A 253 -11.52 3.61 25.35
CA ASP A 253 -11.77 2.22 25.75
C ASP A 253 -10.49 1.38 25.57
N ALA A 254 -9.96 0.89 26.69
CA ALA A 254 -8.69 0.16 26.71
C ALA A 254 -8.76 -1.20 26.02
N GLU A 255 -9.90 -1.89 26.06
CA GLU A 255 -10.04 -3.19 25.39
C GLU A 255 -10.20 -3.02 23.89
N LEU A 256 -10.99 -2.02 23.47
CA LEU A 256 -11.11 -1.65 22.05
C LEU A 256 -9.77 -1.18 21.48
N GLN A 257 -9.02 -0.38 22.24
CA GLN A 257 -7.69 0.09 21.85
C GLN A 257 -6.73 -1.10 21.61
N LYS A 258 -6.71 -2.09 22.51
CA LYS A 258 -5.89 -3.31 22.36
C LYS A 258 -6.32 -4.13 21.14
N GLU A 259 -7.63 -4.28 20.93
CA GLU A 259 -8.17 -5.00 19.78
C GLU A 259 -7.73 -4.35 18.47
N TYR A 260 -7.89 -3.03 18.36
CA TYR A 260 -7.53 -2.29 17.14
C TYR A 260 -6.02 -2.28 16.92
N ALA A 261 -5.22 -2.17 17.97
CA ALA A 261 -3.76 -2.30 17.88
C ALA A 261 -3.38 -3.66 17.29
N LYS A 262 -3.96 -4.75 17.81
CA LYS A 262 -3.67 -6.11 17.32
C LYS A 262 -4.09 -6.29 15.85
N VAL A 263 -5.27 -5.81 15.48
CA VAL A 263 -5.76 -5.87 14.09
C VAL A 263 -4.87 -5.06 13.15
N ALA A 264 -4.50 -3.85 13.56
CA ALA A 264 -3.64 -2.96 12.80
C ALA A 264 -2.26 -3.57 12.55
N MET A 265 -1.60 -4.07 13.61
CA MET A 265 -0.27 -4.68 13.51
C MET A 265 -0.28 -5.95 12.66
N GLY A 266 -1.35 -6.76 12.74
CA GLY A 266 -1.54 -7.91 11.87
C GLY A 266 -1.67 -7.52 10.40
N ALA A 267 -2.50 -6.53 10.08
CA ALA A 267 -2.68 -6.05 8.71
C ALA A 267 -1.40 -5.41 8.15
N PHE A 268 -0.66 -4.71 9.01
CA PHE A 268 0.63 -4.14 8.67
C PHE A 268 1.62 -5.25 8.31
N ALA A 269 1.74 -6.28 9.12
CA ALA A 269 2.57 -7.44 8.83
C ALA A 269 2.24 -8.10 7.49
N SER A 270 0.96 -8.39 7.22
CA SER A 270 0.52 -8.99 5.94
C SER A 270 0.89 -8.12 4.73
N SER A 271 0.69 -6.80 4.83
CA SER A 271 1.09 -5.86 3.77
C SER A 271 2.58 -5.94 3.49
N VAL A 272 3.40 -6.04 4.53
CA VAL A 272 4.86 -6.03 4.41
C VAL A 272 5.37 -7.35 3.84
N VAL A 273 4.81 -8.49 4.25
CA VAL A 273 5.12 -9.80 3.66
C VAL A 273 4.79 -9.81 2.16
N SER A 274 3.65 -9.24 1.76
CA SER A 274 3.26 -9.14 0.35
C SER A 274 4.19 -8.25 -0.50
N GLY A 275 4.79 -7.22 0.12
CA GLY A 275 5.76 -6.32 -0.53
C GLY A 275 7.18 -6.88 -0.62
N GLY A 276 7.44 -8.04 -0.01
CA GLY A 276 8.73 -8.72 0.00
C GLY A 276 9.68 -8.27 1.10
N GLU A 277 10.57 -9.18 1.49
CA GLU A 277 11.49 -9.02 2.63
C GLU A 277 12.45 -7.83 2.48
N ALA A 278 12.91 -7.56 1.26
CA ALA A 278 13.83 -6.46 0.98
C ALA A 278 13.22 -5.09 1.29
N SER A 279 11.92 -4.92 1.07
CA SER A 279 11.18 -3.70 1.45
C SER A 279 11.04 -3.61 2.97
N ALA A 280 10.72 -4.73 3.61
CA ALA A 280 10.57 -4.84 5.06
C ALA A 280 11.84 -4.39 5.82
N ARG A 281 13.01 -4.87 5.37
CA ARG A 281 14.32 -4.57 5.97
C ARG A 281 14.67 -3.08 6.01
N GLN A 282 14.15 -2.28 5.09
CA GLN A 282 14.54 -0.88 4.96
C GLN A 282 14.06 0.01 6.10
N TRP A 283 12.97 -0.35 6.76
CA TRP A 283 12.30 0.54 7.71
C TRP A 283 11.88 -0.12 9.03
N ILE A 284 11.78 -1.45 9.11
CA ILE A 284 11.36 -2.17 10.33
C ILE A 284 12.25 -1.84 11.53
N ALA A 285 13.57 -1.75 11.34
CA ALA A 285 14.50 -1.39 12.42
C ALA A 285 14.29 0.05 12.91
N SER A 286 13.82 0.94 12.03
CA SER A 286 13.53 2.34 12.34
C SER A 286 12.10 2.57 12.85
N ALA A 287 11.27 1.53 12.92
CA ALA A 287 9.87 1.64 13.33
C ALA A 287 9.70 1.99 14.81
N GLY A 288 10.74 1.72 15.63
CA GLY A 288 10.72 1.98 17.07
C GLY A 288 9.54 1.29 17.74
N PHE A 289 9.35 0.00 17.45
CA PHE A 289 8.23 -0.77 18.02
C PHE A 289 8.36 -0.87 19.54
N THR A 290 7.24 -0.68 20.24
CA THR A 290 7.13 -1.16 21.62
C THR A 290 7.17 -2.70 21.64
N PRO A 291 7.51 -3.34 22.78
CA PRO A 291 7.48 -4.80 22.87
C PRO A 291 6.13 -5.42 22.48
N ALA A 292 5.01 -4.76 22.82
CA ALA A 292 3.67 -5.22 22.46
C ALA A 292 3.37 -5.06 20.95
N GLU A 293 3.77 -3.94 20.34
CA GLU A 293 3.64 -3.74 18.89
C GLU A 293 4.48 -4.77 18.13
N LEU A 294 5.71 -5.02 18.57
CA LEU A 294 6.61 -5.98 17.95
C LEU A 294 6.06 -7.40 18.05
N ASP A 295 5.53 -7.80 19.21
CA ASP A 295 4.92 -9.12 19.37
C ASP A 295 3.69 -9.28 18.46
N ALA A 296 2.80 -8.28 18.40
CA ALA A 296 1.64 -8.30 17.53
C ALA A 296 2.02 -8.33 16.03
N PHE A 297 3.03 -7.56 15.64
CA PHE A 297 3.57 -7.54 14.28
C PHE A 297 4.18 -8.87 13.88
N ALA A 298 5.06 -9.41 14.74
CA ALA A 298 5.70 -10.69 14.54
C ALA A 298 4.67 -11.83 14.48
N ALA A 299 3.63 -11.78 15.32
CA ALA A 299 2.52 -12.72 15.27
C ALA A 299 1.74 -12.64 13.94
N GLY A 300 1.66 -11.46 13.34
CA GLY A 300 1.13 -11.28 11.99
C GLY A 300 1.99 -11.98 10.95
N ILE A 301 3.31 -11.74 10.93
CA ILE A 301 4.25 -12.40 10.02
C ILE A 301 4.18 -13.92 10.18
N ALA A 302 4.18 -14.40 11.44
CA ALA A 302 4.12 -15.83 11.74
C ALA A 302 2.80 -16.48 11.34
N ARG A 303 1.73 -15.76 10.98
CA ARG A 303 0.49 -16.35 10.43
C ARG A 303 0.51 -16.45 8.91
N GLU A 304 1.33 -15.65 8.24
CA GLU A 304 1.45 -15.66 6.79
C GLU A 304 2.22 -16.90 6.30
N PRO A 305 1.95 -17.38 5.07
CA PRO A 305 2.73 -18.44 4.45
C PRO A 305 4.09 -17.88 3.98
N VAL A 306 5.00 -17.71 4.92
CA VAL A 306 6.40 -17.31 4.65
C VAL A 306 7.14 -18.51 4.06
N ARG A 307 7.87 -18.29 2.96
CA ARG A 307 8.68 -19.34 2.32
C ARG A 307 9.85 -19.74 3.23
N PRO A 308 10.20 -21.04 3.35
CA PRO A 308 11.30 -21.50 4.20
C PRO A 308 12.62 -20.74 4.01
N GLU A 309 12.97 -20.38 2.78
CA GLU A 309 14.17 -19.62 2.44
C GLU A 309 14.18 -18.18 2.98
N ASP A 310 13.01 -17.58 3.19
CA ASP A 310 12.85 -16.20 3.66
C ASP A 310 12.85 -16.13 5.22
N VAL A 311 12.62 -17.25 5.92
CA VAL A 311 12.50 -17.30 7.39
C VAL A 311 13.72 -16.74 8.13
N PRO A 312 14.98 -17.11 7.80
CA PRO A 312 16.18 -16.51 8.40
C PRO A 312 16.16 -14.98 8.38
N GLY A 313 15.71 -14.44 7.26
CA GLY A 313 15.67 -13.03 7.00
C GLY A 313 14.66 -12.31 7.89
N TRP A 314 13.45 -12.86 8.01
CA TRP A 314 12.41 -12.36 8.91
C TRP A 314 12.83 -12.43 10.38
N ILE A 315 13.47 -13.51 10.83
CA ILE A 315 14.00 -13.62 12.20
C ILE A 315 15.03 -12.50 12.45
N GLY A 316 15.93 -12.26 11.50
CA GLY A 316 16.90 -11.16 11.58
C GLY A 316 16.24 -9.79 11.68
N CYS A 317 15.23 -9.52 10.86
CA CYS A 317 14.46 -8.28 10.90
C CYS A 317 13.80 -8.05 12.26
N LEU A 318 13.09 -9.07 12.77
CA LEU A 318 12.37 -8.99 14.04
C LEU A 318 13.30 -8.81 15.23
N THR A 319 14.48 -9.45 15.17
CA THR A 319 15.51 -9.29 16.20
C THR A 319 16.08 -7.87 16.20
N ALA A 320 16.41 -7.34 15.01
CA ALA A 320 16.91 -5.98 14.88
C ALA A 320 15.89 -4.93 15.33
N ALA A 321 14.60 -5.17 15.07
CA ALA A 321 13.52 -4.25 15.43
C ALA A 321 13.25 -4.17 16.94
N GLY A 322 13.54 -5.24 17.69
CA GLY A 322 13.23 -5.34 19.11
C GLY A 322 14.31 -4.83 20.06
N GLY A 323 15.51 -4.50 19.55
CA GLY A 323 16.63 -4.06 20.37
C GLY A 323 16.99 -5.10 21.43
N GLU A 324 16.72 -4.80 22.70
CA GLU A 324 16.99 -5.69 23.83
C GLU A 324 15.94 -6.81 24.01
N SER A 325 14.77 -6.68 23.39
CA SER A 325 13.68 -7.64 23.48
C SER A 325 13.47 -8.39 22.17
N VAL A 326 12.96 -9.63 22.25
CA VAL A 326 12.60 -10.44 21.08
C VAL A 326 11.17 -10.97 21.21
N PRO A 327 10.38 -11.04 20.11
CA PRO A 327 9.02 -11.58 20.14
C PRO A 327 9.07 -13.11 20.26
N ARG A 328 9.25 -13.62 21.49
CA ARG A 328 9.56 -15.03 21.78
C ARG A 328 8.55 -16.00 21.19
N LYS A 329 7.25 -15.76 21.39
CA LYS A 329 6.21 -16.68 20.90
C LYS A 329 6.10 -16.66 19.37
N PRO A 330 5.99 -15.50 18.70
CA PRO A 330 5.98 -15.48 17.24
C PRO A 330 7.23 -16.07 16.58
N LEU A 331 8.42 -15.83 17.13
CA LEU A 331 9.65 -16.46 16.63
C LEU A 331 9.63 -17.98 16.79
N HIS A 332 9.13 -18.47 17.93
CA HIS A 332 8.93 -19.90 18.14
C HIS A 332 8.00 -20.48 17.08
N ASP A 333 6.84 -19.87 16.83
CA ASP A 333 5.85 -20.38 15.87
C ASP A 333 6.39 -20.37 14.43
N LEU A 334 7.19 -19.36 14.08
CA LEU A 334 7.83 -19.26 12.76
C LEU A 334 8.88 -20.36 12.55
N VAL A 335 9.74 -20.60 13.54
CA VAL A 335 10.76 -21.66 13.49
C VAL A 335 10.13 -23.05 13.55
N GLU A 336 9.05 -23.22 14.31
CA GLU A 336 8.34 -24.48 14.42
C GLU A 336 7.77 -24.90 13.06
N ARG A 337 7.10 -23.97 12.37
CA ARG A 337 6.60 -24.22 11.01
C ARG A 337 7.73 -24.52 10.04
N TRP A 338 8.77 -23.68 10.04
CA TRP A 338 9.92 -23.89 9.17
C TRP A 338 10.58 -25.25 9.39
N THR A 339 10.69 -25.69 10.65
CA THR A 339 11.27 -26.99 11.00
C THR A 339 10.39 -28.16 10.53
N ARG A 340 9.06 -28.02 10.60
CA ARG A 340 8.13 -29.02 10.03
C ARG A 340 8.27 -29.12 8.51
N ASP A 341 8.49 -28.00 7.83
CA ASP A 341 8.58 -27.93 6.37
C ASP A 341 9.96 -28.41 5.86
N ASP A 342 11.05 -27.93 6.47
CA ASP A 342 12.44 -28.31 6.15
C ASP A 342 13.37 -28.21 7.37
N TYR A 343 13.34 -29.26 8.20
CA TYR A 343 14.21 -29.38 9.37
C TYR A 343 15.71 -29.31 9.02
N ARG A 344 16.14 -29.73 7.82
CA ARG A 344 17.55 -29.69 7.43
C ARG A 344 18.02 -28.26 7.18
N ALA A 345 17.20 -27.45 6.50
CA ALA A 345 17.49 -26.04 6.30
C ALA A 345 17.48 -25.27 7.64
N ALA A 346 16.47 -25.51 8.49
CA ALA A 346 16.37 -24.90 9.81
C ALA A 346 17.58 -25.23 10.70
N GLY A 347 18.00 -26.50 10.75
CA GLY A 347 19.18 -26.93 11.52
C GLY A 347 20.50 -26.33 10.99
N LYS A 348 20.67 -26.24 9.66
CA LYS A 348 21.84 -25.58 9.05
C LYS A 348 21.92 -24.10 9.42
N TRP A 349 20.79 -23.40 9.39
CA TRP A 349 20.75 -22.01 9.80
C TRP A 349 21.05 -21.83 11.29
N LEU A 350 20.50 -22.68 12.17
CA LEU A 350 20.78 -22.62 13.61
C LEU A 350 22.28 -22.74 13.91
N ALA A 351 23.02 -23.54 13.13
CA ALA A 351 24.45 -23.72 13.31
C ALA A 351 25.26 -22.42 13.06
N ILE A 352 24.75 -21.52 12.22
CA ILE A 352 25.41 -20.26 11.86
C ILE A 352 24.70 -19.02 12.42
N ALA A 353 23.56 -19.19 13.08
CA ALA A 353 22.79 -18.09 13.64
C ALA A 353 23.60 -17.37 14.74
N PRO A 354 23.55 -16.02 14.81
CA PRO A 354 24.20 -15.26 15.87
C PRO A 354 23.72 -15.68 17.25
N GLU A 355 24.63 -15.72 18.22
CA GLU A 355 24.27 -15.99 19.61
C GLU A 355 23.33 -14.89 20.16
N GLY A 356 22.39 -15.29 21.01
CA GLY A 356 21.46 -14.37 21.68
C GLY A 356 20.04 -14.92 21.86
N PRO A 357 19.12 -14.09 22.38
CA PRO A 357 17.77 -14.52 22.74
C PRO A 357 16.98 -15.12 21.56
N ALA A 358 17.12 -14.57 20.35
CA ALA A 358 16.43 -15.09 19.16
C ALA A 358 16.87 -16.51 18.80
N LYS A 359 18.18 -16.79 18.86
CA LYS A 359 18.72 -18.14 18.64
C LYS A 359 18.27 -19.11 19.73
N GLN A 360 18.26 -18.69 20.99
CA GLN A 360 17.77 -19.54 22.09
C GLN A 360 16.30 -19.95 21.91
N VAL A 361 15.45 -19.00 21.51
CA VAL A 361 14.05 -19.28 21.16
C VAL A 361 13.96 -20.28 19.99
N ALA A 362 14.78 -20.08 18.96
CA ALA A 362 14.79 -20.93 17.78
C ALA A 362 15.29 -22.35 18.07
N VAL A 363 16.35 -22.50 18.88
CA VAL A 363 16.86 -23.81 19.32
C VAL A 363 15.80 -24.57 20.09
N ARG A 364 15.09 -23.92 21.03
CA ARG A 364 14.00 -24.56 21.78
C ARG A 364 12.88 -25.04 20.85
N SER A 365 12.46 -24.19 19.92
CA SER A 365 11.43 -24.52 18.93
C SER A 365 11.84 -25.71 18.05
N TYR A 366 13.06 -25.64 17.48
CA TYR A 366 13.61 -26.69 16.64
C TYR A 366 13.71 -28.02 17.37
N ALA A 367 14.35 -28.03 18.55
CA ALA A 367 14.55 -29.23 19.36
C ALA A 367 13.21 -29.88 19.73
N GLY A 368 12.24 -29.09 20.18
CA GLY A 368 10.89 -29.60 20.47
C GLY A 368 10.19 -30.17 19.25
N THR A 369 10.39 -29.56 18.07
CA THR A 369 9.76 -30.02 16.82
C THR A 369 10.38 -31.32 16.30
N VAL A 370 11.71 -31.47 16.37
CA VAL A 370 12.40 -32.68 15.88
C VAL A 370 12.37 -33.84 16.87
N ALA A 371 12.08 -33.59 18.15
CA ALA A 371 12.06 -34.61 19.21
C ALA A 371 11.21 -35.85 18.88
N LYS A 372 10.09 -35.67 18.18
CA LYS A 372 9.20 -36.77 17.78
C LYS A 372 9.82 -37.70 16.72
N TYR A 373 10.84 -37.25 16.00
CA TYR A 373 11.43 -37.97 14.88
C TYR A 373 12.87 -38.38 15.16
N ASP A 374 13.62 -37.53 15.85
CA ASP A 374 15.02 -37.73 16.21
C ASP A 374 15.30 -37.11 17.60
N PRO A 375 14.97 -37.84 18.68
CA PRO A 375 15.19 -37.37 20.05
C PRO A 375 16.66 -37.10 20.36
N ALA A 376 17.59 -37.85 19.74
CA ALA A 376 19.02 -37.67 19.95
C ALA A 376 19.52 -36.33 19.39
N THR A 377 19.10 -35.98 18.17
CA THR A 377 19.38 -34.65 17.60
C THR A 377 18.70 -33.55 18.43
N ALA A 378 17.47 -33.77 18.90
CA ALA A 378 16.77 -32.82 19.77
C ALA A 378 17.56 -32.53 21.07
N GLU A 379 18.05 -33.57 21.73
CA GLU A 379 18.89 -33.48 22.93
C GLU A 379 20.16 -32.68 22.65
N GLN A 380 20.88 -32.99 21.56
CA GLN A 380 22.10 -32.27 21.17
C GLN A 380 21.86 -30.77 21.04
N TRP A 381 20.76 -30.38 20.37
CA TRP A 381 20.39 -28.97 20.24
C TRP A 381 19.98 -28.35 21.58
N ALA A 382 19.18 -29.03 22.40
CA ALA A 382 18.81 -28.52 23.73
C ALA A 382 20.04 -28.24 24.61
N LEU A 383 21.08 -29.08 24.53
CA LEU A 383 22.32 -28.90 25.28
C LEU A 383 23.15 -27.67 24.84
N THR A 384 22.87 -27.09 23.66
CA THR A 384 23.50 -25.82 23.22
C THR A 384 22.94 -24.59 23.93
N LEU A 385 21.72 -24.66 24.47
CA LEU A 385 21.14 -23.57 25.28
C LEU A 385 21.96 -23.38 26.55
N PRO A 386 22.09 -22.18 27.14
CA PRO A 386 22.74 -22.01 28.45
C PRO A 386 22.11 -22.89 29.55
N ALA A 387 22.89 -23.31 30.53
CA ALA A 387 22.36 -24.07 31.67
C ALA A 387 21.37 -23.20 32.46
N GLY A 388 20.21 -23.75 32.79
CA GLY A 388 19.15 -23.03 33.49
C GLY A 388 17.75 -23.54 33.14
N GLU A 389 16.75 -22.74 33.49
CA GLU A 389 15.34 -23.08 33.35
C GLU A 389 14.93 -23.35 31.90
N GLU A 390 15.39 -22.54 30.94
CA GLU A 390 15.02 -22.73 29.53
C GLU A 390 15.55 -24.06 28.96
N ARG A 391 16.78 -24.46 29.32
CA ARG A 391 17.34 -25.77 28.93
C ARG A 391 16.55 -26.92 29.55
N ALA A 392 16.27 -26.84 30.85
CA ALA A 392 15.50 -27.87 31.56
C ALA A 392 14.07 -28.01 31.01
N ALA A 393 13.40 -26.89 30.70
CA ALA A 393 12.08 -26.89 30.06
C ALA A 393 12.12 -27.50 28.66
N THR A 394 13.18 -27.23 27.89
CA THR A 394 13.37 -27.82 26.55
C THR A 394 13.58 -29.33 26.62
N LEU A 395 14.43 -29.81 27.54
CA LEU A 395 14.64 -31.25 27.77
C LEU A 395 13.34 -31.93 28.23
N SER A 396 12.57 -31.29 29.11
CA SER A 396 11.26 -31.79 29.54
C SER A 396 10.28 -31.89 28.37
N ALA A 397 10.25 -30.90 27.46
CA ALA A 397 9.43 -30.94 26.26
C ALA A 397 9.86 -32.06 25.29
N ILE A 398 11.18 -32.30 25.14
CA ILE A 398 11.70 -33.43 24.35
C ILE A 398 11.21 -34.76 24.93
N HIS A 399 11.32 -34.95 26.26
CA HIS A 399 10.79 -36.14 26.92
C HIS A 399 9.28 -36.34 26.69
N GLN A 400 8.50 -35.26 26.73
CA GLN A 400 7.06 -35.31 26.45
C GLN A 400 6.76 -35.72 25.01
N GLN A 401 7.56 -35.26 24.04
CA GLN A 401 7.41 -35.57 22.61
C GLN A 401 8.11 -36.86 22.18
N TRP A 402 8.75 -37.59 23.12
CA TRP A 402 9.50 -38.80 22.81
C TRP A 402 8.62 -39.86 22.13
N PRO A 403 9.10 -40.54 21.07
CA PRO A 403 8.36 -41.59 20.39
C PRO A 403 7.84 -42.67 21.35
N GLU A 404 6.54 -42.96 21.30
CA GLU A 404 5.93 -44.00 22.14
C GLU A 404 6.52 -45.40 21.91
N ALA A 405 7.02 -45.64 20.69
CA ALA A 405 7.67 -46.90 20.31
C ALA A 405 9.04 -47.11 21.00
N ASP A 406 9.63 -46.06 21.58
CA ASP A 406 10.93 -46.10 22.25
C ASP A 406 10.81 -45.77 23.75
N ALA A 407 10.07 -46.62 24.47
CA ALA A 407 9.88 -46.47 25.91
C ALA A 407 11.19 -46.60 26.71
N ALA A 408 12.12 -47.45 26.26
CA ALA A 408 13.40 -47.65 26.91
C ALA A 408 14.29 -46.40 26.79
N GLY A 409 14.41 -45.83 25.58
CA GLY A 409 15.16 -44.59 25.37
C GLY A 409 14.53 -43.40 26.10
N LYS A 410 13.19 -43.33 26.15
CA LYS A 410 12.47 -42.32 26.94
C LYS A 410 12.84 -42.37 28.42
N ALA A 411 12.85 -43.56 29.01
CA ALA A 411 13.19 -43.76 30.42
C ALA A 411 14.66 -43.43 30.71
N GLU A 412 15.58 -43.87 29.84
CA GLU A 412 17.01 -43.55 29.95
C GLU A 412 17.25 -42.03 29.86
N PHE A 413 16.58 -41.35 28.93
CA PHE A 413 16.65 -39.90 28.79
C PHE A 413 16.13 -39.18 30.05
N ALA A 414 15.00 -39.65 30.61
CA ALA A 414 14.45 -39.08 31.83
C ALA A 414 15.41 -39.22 33.02
N GLU A 415 16.04 -40.38 33.19
CA GLU A 415 17.06 -40.62 34.22
C GLU A 415 18.27 -39.70 34.04
N ARG A 416 18.82 -39.63 32.82
CA ARG A 416 20.02 -38.85 32.49
C ARG A 416 19.86 -37.36 32.80
N HIS A 417 18.66 -36.81 32.57
CA HIS A 417 18.36 -35.38 32.75
C HIS A 417 17.56 -35.06 34.02
N GLY A 418 17.28 -36.06 34.85
CA GLY A 418 16.53 -35.88 36.11
C GLY A 418 15.08 -35.44 35.92
N ILE A 419 14.44 -35.86 34.82
CA ILE A 419 13.03 -35.57 34.52
C ILE A 419 12.17 -36.59 35.28
N ARG A 420 11.25 -36.10 36.11
CA ARG A 420 10.41 -36.92 37.00
C ARG A 420 9.03 -37.21 36.42
#